data_AF-A0A7C6BRT6-F1
#
_entry.id   AF-A0A7C6BRT6-F1
#
_cell.length_a   1.000
_cell.length_b   1.000
_cell.length_c   1.000
_cell.angle_alpha   90.00
_cell.angle_beta   90.00
_cell.angle_gamma   90.00
#
_symmetry.space_group_name_H-M   'P 1'
#
loop_
_entity.id
_entity.type
_entity.pdbx_description
1 polymer ?
#
loop_
_entity_poly.entity_id
_entity_poly.type
_entity_poly.pdbx_seq_one_letter_code
_entity_poly.pdbx_strand_id
1 'polypeptide(L)'
;MKILKGSIFRPEKDYYKIAGILLMVSGIQFLMAVSLAETQYPGYSTATNTLSSLGGTLPPVEPSATIFNLSIFLLGTLALGSVYLILKSGGCPLFSTFLLLTGVGAVGVGLFPSYSPVEHTLFTFITFFFGSLAVLFSHRLGLNIHMVILSMIMGIVPMGIIIGTLIFGFDNAIIRSLGLGGAERLLAYPLLLYIIALGGYLSSRGEDWVKI
;
A
#
# COMPACT_ATOMS: atom_id res chain seq x y z
N MET A 1 8.97 15.04 -27.93
CA MET A 1 8.52 14.29 -26.74
C MET A 1 7.60 15.18 -25.90
N LYS A 2 6.27 14.99 -25.95
CA LYS A 2 5.34 15.79 -25.13
C LYS A 2 5.49 15.32 -23.68
N ILE A 3 6.13 16.12 -22.85
CA ILE A 3 6.17 15.91 -21.40
C ILE A 3 4.71 15.88 -20.93
N LEU A 4 4.28 14.77 -20.34
CA LEU A 4 2.96 14.65 -19.71
C LEU A 4 2.86 15.76 -18.66
N LYS A 5 2.09 16.81 -18.96
CA LYS A 5 1.83 17.90 -18.02
C LYS A 5 1.24 17.29 -16.73
N GLY A 6 1.74 17.72 -15.58
CA GLY A 6 1.20 17.34 -14.26
C GLY A 6 -0.29 17.60 -14.16
N SER A 7 -0.97 16.98 -13.18
CA SER A 7 -2.43 17.02 -13.08
C SER A 7 -2.99 18.44 -13.18
N ILE A 8 -3.97 18.65 -14.06
CA ILE A 8 -4.75 19.88 -14.11
C ILE A 8 -5.84 19.74 -13.06
N PHE A 9 -5.63 20.34 -11.88
CA PHE A 9 -6.59 20.32 -10.79
C PHE A 9 -7.89 21.01 -11.23
N ARG A 10 -9.02 20.29 -11.11
CA ARG A 10 -10.36 20.85 -11.33
C ARG A 10 -11.08 20.91 -9.97
N PRO A 11 -11.02 22.05 -9.25
CA PRO A 11 -11.57 22.19 -7.90
C PRO A 11 -13.08 22.01 -7.80
N GLU A 12 -13.81 22.09 -8.91
CA GLU A 12 -15.28 22.09 -8.92
C GLU A 12 -15.96 20.77 -8.52
N LYS A 13 -15.20 19.70 -8.18
CA LYS A 13 -15.76 18.41 -7.75
C LYS A 13 -14.99 17.77 -6.59
N ASP A 14 -15.69 17.40 -5.52
CA ASP A 14 -15.18 16.76 -4.28
C ASP A 14 -14.50 15.38 -4.46
N TYR A 15 -14.29 14.92 -5.69
CA TYR A 15 -13.72 13.58 -5.95
C TYR A 15 -12.32 13.39 -5.38
N TYR A 16 -11.46 14.42 -5.37
CA TYR A 16 -10.15 14.33 -4.72
C TYR A 16 -10.26 14.15 -3.21
N LYS A 17 -11.21 14.85 -2.58
CA LYS A 17 -11.46 14.76 -1.14
C LYS A 17 -11.92 13.36 -0.76
N ILE A 18 -12.91 12.84 -1.48
CA ILE A 18 -13.42 11.48 -1.29
C ILE A 18 -12.34 10.44 -1.58
N ALA A 19 -11.55 10.60 -2.65
CA ALA A 19 -10.45 9.69 -2.96
C ALA A 19 -9.41 9.64 -1.83
N GLY A 20 -9.08 10.78 -1.25
CA GLY A 20 -8.19 10.89 -0.09
C GLY A 20 -8.75 10.18 1.14
N ILE A 21 -10.03 10.39 1.44
CA ILE A 21 -10.72 9.70 2.55
C ILE A 21 -10.69 8.18 2.34
N LEU A 22 -10.98 7.69 1.13
CA LEU A 22 -10.92 6.26 0.82
C LEU A 22 -9.52 5.68 1.03
N LEU A 23 -8.45 6.36 0.59
CA LEU A 23 -7.06 5.91 0.83
C LEU A 23 -6.70 5.91 2.32
N MET A 24 -7.14 6.93 3.05
CA MET A 24 -6.87 7.05 4.47
C MET A 24 -7.58 5.95 5.26
N VAL A 25 -8.87 5.76 5.02
CA VAL A 25 -9.67 4.71 5.67
C VAL A 25 -9.13 3.34 5.30
N SER A 26 -8.76 3.10 4.04
CA SER A 26 -8.26 1.80 3.59
C SER A 26 -6.97 1.39 4.29
N GLY A 27 -6.02 2.32 4.46
CA GLY A 27 -4.78 2.06 5.18
C GLY A 27 -4.99 1.92 6.70
N ILE A 28 -5.78 2.81 7.32
CA ILE A 28 -6.04 2.77 8.77
C ILE A 28 -6.74 1.47 9.16
N GLN A 29 -7.80 1.08 8.44
CA GLN A 29 -8.52 -0.16 8.75
C GLN A 29 -7.60 -1.38 8.64
N PHE A 30 -6.70 -1.41 7.64
CA PHE A 30 -5.81 -2.55 7.46
C PHE A 30 -4.76 -2.64 8.57
N LEU A 31 -4.16 -1.51 8.97
CA LEU A 31 -3.22 -1.49 10.10
C LEU A 31 -3.87 -1.94 11.41
N MET A 32 -5.11 -1.50 11.67
CA MET A 32 -5.87 -1.95 12.84
C MET A 32 -6.21 -3.44 12.76
N ALA A 33 -6.62 -3.93 11.58
CA ALA A 33 -6.95 -5.32 11.36
C ALA A 33 -5.73 -6.24 11.50
N VAL A 34 -4.54 -5.84 11.01
CA VAL A 34 -3.28 -6.55 11.24
C VAL A 34 -2.98 -6.66 12.72
N SER A 35 -3.04 -5.52 13.43
CA SER A 35 -2.79 -5.50 14.88
C SER A 35 -3.76 -6.42 15.63
N LEU A 36 -5.04 -6.41 15.25
CA LEU A 36 -6.04 -7.30 15.81
C LEU A 36 -5.76 -8.76 15.46
N ALA A 37 -5.46 -9.09 14.20
CA ALA A 37 -5.15 -10.44 13.74
C ALA A 37 -3.93 -11.02 14.46
N GLU A 38 -2.90 -10.21 14.74
CA GLU A 38 -1.74 -10.61 15.54
C GLU A 38 -2.15 -11.04 16.95
N THR A 39 -3.08 -10.33 17.62
CA THR A 39 -3.58 -10.72 18.95
C THR A 39 -4.33 -12.06 18.94
N GLN A 40 -4.85 -12.47 17.78
CA GLN A 40 -5.62 -13.70 17.58
C GLN A 40 -4.77 -14.85 17.04
N TYR A 41 -3.45 -14.69 16.95
CA TYR A 41 -2.54 -15.70 16.43
C TYR A 41 -1.59 -16.20 17.54
N PRO A 42 -1.87 -17.37 18.17
CA PRO A 42 -1.04 -17.90 19.24
C PRO A 42 0.40 -18.16 18.79
N GLY A 43 1.37 -17.69 19.58
CA GLY A 43 2.80 -17.87 19.30
C GLY A 43 3.33 -17.04 18.13
N TYR A 44 2.55 -16.08 17.62
CA TYR A 44 2.99 -15.19 16.55
C TYR A 44 4.14 -14.28 17.00
N SER A 45 5.19 -14.23 16.20
CA SER A 45 6.31 -13.33 16.39
C SER A 45 6.47 -12.46 15.15
N THR A 46 6.44 -11.14 15.33
CA THR A 46 6.56 -10.16 14.23
C THR A 46 7.92 -10.22 13.54
N ALA A 47 8.95 -10.74 14.20
CA ALA A 47 10.28 -10.92 13.63
C ALA A 47 10.35 -12.16 12.72
N THR A 48 9.81 -13.29 13.17
CA THR A 48 9.97 -14.58 12.48
C THR A 48 8.82 -14.91 11.54
N ASN A 49 7.60 -14.47 11.85
CA ASN A 49 6.41 -14.73 11.05
C ASN A 49 6.12 -13.56 10.09
N THR A 50 5.90 -13.90 8.83
CA THR A 50 5.42 -12.98 7.80
C THR A 50 4.07 -12.38 8.18
N LEU A 51 3.80 -11.15 7.76
CA LEU A 51 2.48 -10.53 7.78
C LEU A 51 1.46 -11.44 7.09
N SER A 52 1.86 -12.02 5.97
CA SER A 52 1.02 -12.97 5.21
C SER A 52 0.72 -14.27 5.98
N SER A 53 1.54 -14.65 6.98
CA SER A 53 1.22 -15.79 7.86
C SER A 53 -0.08 -15.58 8.63
N LEU A 54 -0.46 -14.32 8.93
CA LEU A 54 -1.73 -14.02 9.60
C LEU A 54 -2.92 -14.52 8.79
N GLY A 55 -2.83 -14.48 7.45
CA GLY A 55 -3.90 -14.87 6.53
C GLY A 55 -3.84 -16.30 6.01
N GLY A 56 -2.68 -16.96 6.06
CA GLY A 56 -2.34 -17.98 5.07
C GLY A 56 -1.66 -19.26 5.55
N THR A 57 -1.54 -19.50 6.86
CA THR A 57 -0.96 -20.77 7.35
C THR A 57 -1.87 -21.97 7.13
N LEU A 58 -1.29 -23.17 7.18
CA LEU A 58 -2.02 -24.43 7.07
C LEU A 58 -1.75 -25.31 8.30
N PRO A 59 -2.77 -25.67 9.10
CA PRO A 59 -4.17 -25.20 9.01
C PRO A 59 -4.29 -23.68 9.28
N PRO A 60 -5.33 -23.00 8.75
CA PRO A 60 -5.56 -21.58 9.04
C PRO A 60 -5.79 -21.36 10.53
N VAL A 61 -5.22 -20.27 11.06
CA VAL A 61 -5.44 -19.84 12.45
C VAL A 61 -6.58 -18.83 12.47
N GLU A 62 -7.75 -19.26 12.94
CA GLU A 62 -8.93 -18.40 13.06
C GLU A 62 -9.07 -17.81 14.47
N PRO A 63 -9.58 -16.57 14.62
CA PRO A 63 -10.12 -15.68 13.57
C PRO A 63 -9.09 -14.81 12.84
N SER A 64 -7.78 -15.01 13.09
CA SER A 64 -6.69 -14.21 12.52
C SER A 64 -6.74 -14.16 10.99
N ALA A 65 -6.90 -15.34 10.36
CA ALA A 65 -6.93 -15.47 8.91
C ALA A 65 -8.11 -14.73 8.27
N THR A 66 -9.30 -14.86 8.83
CA THR A 66 -10.49 -14.12 8.36
C THR A 66 -10.28 -12.61 8.45
N ILE A 67 -9.76 -12.11 9.58
CA ILE A 67 -9.53 -10.67 9.80
C ILE A 67 -8.51 -10.12 8.79
N PHE A 68 -7.40 -10.81 8.60
CA PHE A 68 -6.36 -10.37 7.67
C PHE A 68 -6.84 -10.38 6.21
N ASN A 69 -7.42 -11.50 5.75
CA ASN A 69 -7.80 -11.66 4.34
C ASN A 69 -8.93 -10.70 3.92
N LEU A 70 -9.93 -10.49 4.80
CA LEU A 70 -11.00 -9.51 4.53
C LEU A 70 -10.49 -8.08 4.52
N SER A 71 -9.58 -7.73 5.43
CA SER A 71 -9.08 -6.35 5.54
C SER A 71 -8.14 -5.98 4.38
N ILE A 72 -7.31 -6.89 3.88
CA ILE A 72 -6.48 -6.63 2.69
C ILE A 72 -7.31 -6.57 1.40
N PHE A 73 -8.36 -7.39 1.31
CA PHE A 73 -9.33 -7.30 0.22
C PHE A 73 -10.03 -5.93 0.21
N LEU A 74 -10.46 -5.47 1.38
CA LEU A 74 -11.08 -4.16 1.55
C LEU A 74 -10.09 -3.02 1.24
N LEU A 75 -8.82 -3.15 1.68
CA LEU A 75 -7.74 -2.21 1.34
C LEU A 75 -7.63 -2.01 -0.17
N GLY A 76 -7.52 -3.12 -0.91
CA GLY A 76 -7.41 -3.09 -2.37
C GLY A 76 -8.65 -2.52 -3.03
N THR A 77 -9.85 -2.91 -2.59
CA THR A 77 -11.12 -2.43 -3.15
C THR A 77 -11.29 -0.92 -2.98
N LEU A 78 -10.99 -0.39 -1.79
CA LEU A 78 -11.06 1.04 -1.52
C LEU A 78 -9.99 1.82 -2.31
N ALA A 79 -8.77 1.27 -2.45
CA ALA A 79 -7.74 1.86 -3.29
C ALA A 79 -8.16 1.95 -4.77
N LEU A 80 -8.83 0.93 -5.31
CA LEU A 80 -9.41 0.97 -6.66
C LEU A 80 -10.49 2.05 -6.80
N GLY A 81 -11.32 2.22 -5.76
CA GLY A 81 -12.27 3.35 -5.68
C GLY A 81 -11.57 4.70 -5.73
N SER A 82 -10.48 4.87 -4.98
CA SER A 82 -9.65 6.09 -5.01
C SER A 82 -9.05 6.36 -6.40
N VAL A 83 -8.55 5.32 -7.09
CA VAL A 83 -8.02 5.46 -8.46
C VAL A 83 -9.06 6.04 -9.40
N TYR A 84 -10.28 5.49 -9.39
CA TYR A 84 -11.37 5.97 -10.23
C TYR A 84 -11.65 7.46 -9.98
N LEU A 85 -11.71 7.85 -8.71
CA LEU A 85 -11.99 9.24 -8.32
C LEU A 85 -10.86 10.20 -8.67
N ILE A 86 -9.59 9.80 -8.48
CA ILE A 86 -8.40 10.59 -8.85
C ILE A 86 -8.35 10.82 -10.36
N LEU A 87 -8.62 9.79 -11.17
CA LEU A 87 -8.66 9.95 -12.62
C LEU A 87 -9.82 10.85 -13.06
N LYS A 88 -10.99 10.69 -12.44
CA LYS A 88 -12.17 11.51 -12.71
C LYS A 88 -11.96 13.00 -12.39
N SER A 89 -11.10 13.31 -11.43
CA SER A 89 -10.73 14.68 -11.06
C SER A 89 -9.55 15.26 -11.85
N GLY A 90 -9.09 14.58 -12.90
CA GLY A 90 -7.98 15.04 -13.75
C GLY A 90 -6.59 14.76 -13.17
N GLY A 91 -6.49 13.80 -12.25
CA GLY A 91 -5.24 13.36 -11.63
C GLY A 91 -4.26 12.67 -12.56
N CYS A 92 -3.08 12.36 -12.01
CA CYS A 92 -1.97 11.83 -12.78
C CYS A 92 -2.25 10.37 -13.21
N PRO A 93 -2.27 10.05 -14.52
CA PRO A 93 -2.49 8.68 -14.98
C PRO A 93 -1.40 7.72 -14.52
N LEU A 94 -0.13 8.15 -14.49
CA LEU A 94 0.98 7.26 -14.12
C LEU A 94 0.86 6.77 -12.66
N PHE A 95 0.65 7.70 -11.72
CA PHE A 95 0.40 7.35 -10.32
C PHE A 95 -0.81 6.42 -10.20
N SER A 96 -1.90 6.77 -10.89
CA SER A 96 -3.16 6.04 -10.83
C SER A 96 -3.05 4.62 -11.38
N THR A 97 -2.26 4.40 -12.44
CA THR A 97 -1.98 3.06 -12.98
C THR A 97 -1.21 2.21 -11.98
N PHE A 98 -0.17 2.74 -11.33
CA PHE A 98 0.55 1.99 -10.32
C PHE A 98 -0.32 1.67 -9.12
N LEU A 99 -1.09 2.64 -8.62
CA LEU A 99 -2.04 2.42 -7.53
C LEU A 99 -3.14 1.41 -7.91
N LEU A 100 -3.58 1.39 -9.17
CA LEU A 100 -4.53 0.40 -9.68
C LEU A 100 -3.94 -1.01 -9.58
N LEU A 101 -2.71 -1.20 -10.06
CA LEU A 101 -2.03 -2.48 -10.00
C LEU A 101 -1.80 -2.92 -8.55
N THR A 102 -1.44 -1.99 -7.65
CA THR A 102 -1.36 -2.24 -6.20
C THR A 102 -2.70 -2.70 -5.64
N GLY A 103 -3.80 -2.03 -5.99
CA GLY A 103 -5.14 -2.37 -5.53
C GLY A 103 -5.60 -3.74 -6.02
N VAL A 104 -5.35 -4.07 -7.29
CA VAL A 104 -5.58 -5.41 -7.86
C VAL A 104 -4.73 -6.46 -7.13
N GLY A 105 -3.46 -6.14 -6.87
CA GLY A 105 -2.57 -6.95 -6.04
C GLY A 105 -3.19 -7.26 -4.68
N ALA A 106 -3.58 -6.25 -3.92
CA ALA A 106 -4.12 -6.40 -2.58
C ALA A 106 -5.45 -7.19 -2.55
N VAL A 107 -6.34 -6.95 -3.52
CA VAL A 107 -7.55 -7.78 -3.70
C VAL A 107 -7.17 -9.24 -3.94
N GLY A 108 -6.19 -9.49 -4.82
CA GLY A 108 -5.68 -10.82 -5.09
C GLY A 108 -5.08 -11.51 -3.87
N VAL A 109 -4.30 -10.79 -3.04
CA VAL A 109 -3.76 -11.36 -1.79
C VAL A 109 -4.87 -11.82 -0.84
N GLY A 110 -5.96 -11.06 -0.73
CA GLY A 110 -7.11 -11.44 0.11
C GLY A 110 -7.91 -12.63 -0.43
N LEU A 111 -7.95 -12.81 -1.76
CA LEU A 111 -8.63 -13.93 -2.42
C LEU A 111 -7.78 -15.21 -2.47
N PHE A 112 -6.46 -15.05 -2.51
CA PHE A 112 -5.48 -16.13 -2.59
C PHE A 112 -4.50 -16.03 -1.41
N PRO A 113 -4.89 -16.52 -0.21
CA PRO A 113 -4.00 -16.51 0.95
C PRO A 113 -2.80 -17.46 0.75
N SER A 114 -1.85 -17.45 1.68
CA SER A 114 -0.55 -18.11 1.49
C SER A 114 -0.60 -19.63 1.33
N TYR A 115 -1.73 -20.30 1.61
CA TYR A 115 -1.93 -21.72 1.27
C TYR A 115 -2.15 -21.96 -0.24
N SER A 116 -2.33 -20.89 -1.04
CA SER A 116 -2.27 -20.86 -2.51
C SER A 116 -0.94 -20.22 -2.96
N PRO A 117 0.19 -20.93 -2.86
CA PRO A 117 1.52 -20.32 -2.84
C PRO A 117 1.89 -19.58 -4.14
N VAL A 118 1.45 -20.07 -5.30
CA VAL A 118 1.79 -19.49 -6.60
C VAL A 118 1.06 -18.16 -6.80
N GLU A 119 -0.26 -18.18 -6.63
CA GLU A 119 -1.13 -17.02 -6.78
C GLU A 119 -0.79 -15.96 -5.73
N HIS A 120 -0.62 -16.38 -4.48
CA HIS A 120 -0.28 -15.50 -3.38
C HIS A 120 1.04 -14.76 -3.64
N THR A 121 2.09 -15.48 -4.05
CA THR A 121 3.40 -14.87 -4.35
C THR A 121 3.29 -13.84 -5.48
N LEU A 122 2.53 -14.15 -6.53
CA LEU A 122 2.30 -13.24 -7.65
C LEU A 122 1.59 -11.95 -7.19
N PHE A 123 0.48 -12.07 -6.47
CA PHE A 123 -0.29 -10.90 -6.03
C PHE A 123 0.42 -10.08 -4.96
N THR A 124 1.20 -10.72 -4.07
CA THR A 124 2.04 -10.02 -3.09
C THR A 124 3.16 -9.24 -3.79
N PHE A 125 3.79 -9.81 -4.81
CA PHE A 125 4.78 -9.09 -5.62
C PHE A 125 4.17 -7.88 -6.34
N ILE A 126 3.02 -8.07 -7.00
CA ILE A 126 2.29 -6.99 -7.67
C ILE A 126 1.97 -5.87 -6.66
N THR A 127 1.46 -6.22 -5.48
CA THR A 127 1.12 -5.26 -4.41
C THR A 127 2.32 -4.41 -4.01
N PHE A 128 3.44 -5.04 -3.63
CA PHE A 128 4.58 -4.30 -3.09
C PHE A 128 5.39 -3.57 -4.16
N PHE A 129 5.57 -4.17 -5.34
CA PHE A 129 6.36 -3.57 -6.42
C PHE A 129 5.64 -2.33 -6.98
N PHE A 130 4.38 -2.48 -7.39
CA PHE A 130 3.61 -1.34 -7.89
C PHE A 130 3.21 -0.38 -6.78
N GLY A 131 3.08 -0.84 -5.53
CA GLY A 131 2.91 0.03 -4.37
C GLY A 131 4.08 0.97 -4.19
N SER A 132 5.30 0.44 -4.24
CA SER A 132 6.54 1.24 -4.17
C SER A 132 6.61 2.26 -5.31
N LEU A 133 6.28 1.84 -6.55
CA LEU A 133 6.23 2.76 -7.68
C LEU A 133 5.13 3.83 -7.52
N ALA A 134 3.94 3.47 -7.06
CA ALA A 134 2.86 4.42 -6.80
C ALA A 134 3.32 5.47 -5.78
N VAL A 135 3.95 5.04 -4.68
CA VAL A 135 4.50 5.95 -3.67
C VAL A 135 5.55 6.87 -4.29
N LEU A 136 6.54 6.36 -5.02
CA LEU A 136 7.60 7.17 -5.65
C LEU A 136 7.06 8.17 -6.67
N PHE A 137 6.07 7.78 -7.48
CA PHE A 137 5.50 8.63 -8.54
C PHE A 137 4.36 9.53 -8.08
N SER A 138 3.96 9.46 -6.81
CA SER A 138 2.92 10.33 -6.24
C SER A 138 3.28 11.82 -6.25
N HIS A 139 4.57 12.18 -6.34
CA HIS A 139 5.01 13.58 -6.55
C HIS A 139 4.34 14.25 -7.76
N ARG A 140 3.93 13.46 -8.77
CA ARG A 140 3.22 13.94 -9.97
C ARG A 140 1.78 14.38 -9.72
N LEU A 141 1.26 14.20 -8.51
CA LEU A 141 -0.01 14.74 -8.07
C LEU A 141 0.07 16.23 -7.71
N GLY A 142 1.24 16.88 -7.83
CA GLY A 142 1.41 18.29 -7.44
C GLY A 142 1.40 18.47 -5.92
N LEU A 143 2.14 17.60 -5.23
CA LEU A 143 2.31 17.65 -3.78
C LEU A 143 3.29 18.77 -3.39
N ASN A 144 3.22 19.24 -2.15
CA ASN A 144 4.22 20.14 -1.57
C ASN A 144 5.54 19.38 -1.34
N ILE A 145 6.62 20.14 -1.12
CA ILE A 145 7.97 19.56 -1.01
C ILE A 145 8.09 18.53 0.13
N HIS A 146 7.42 18.74 1.26
CA HIS A 146 7.47 17.83 2.41
C HIS A 146 6.84 16.47 2.08
N MET A 147 5.69 16.46 1.40
CA MET A 147 5.05 15.23 0.95
C MET A 147 5.84 14.53 -0.15
N VAL A 148 6.54 15.27 -1.02
CA VAL A 148 7.46 14.69 -2.01
C VAL A 148 8.64 14.00 -1.33
N ILE A 149 9.26 14.62 -0.32
CA ILE A 149 10.36 14.00 0.44
C ILE A 149 9.86 12.73 1.14
N LEU A 150 8.70 12.81 1.81
CA LEU A 150 8.10 11.66 2.48
C LEU A 150 7.81 10.51 1.49
N SER A 151 7.28 10.84 0.31
CA SER A 151 7.08 9.89 -0.81
C SER A 151 8.37 9.19 -1.20
N MET A 152 9.45 9.93 -1.39
CA MET A 152 10.72 9.33 -1.81
C MET A 152 11.25 8.36 -0.75
N ILE A 153 11.24 8.75 0.52
CA ILE A 153 11.72 7.91 1.62
C ILE A 153 10.86 6.64 1.72
N MET A 154 9.53 6.80 1.78
CA MET A 154 8.60 5.69 1.97
C MET A 154 8.54 4.74 0.76
N GLY A 155 8.89 5.20 -0.44
CA GLY A 155 8.92 4.37 -1.65
C GLY A 155 10.28 3.70 -1.89
N ILE A 156 11.40 4.34 -1.54
CA ILE A 156 12.75 3.78 -1.73
C ILE A 156 12.99 2.60 -0.79
N VAL A 157 12.54 2.68 0.46
CA VAL A 157 12.73 1.61 1.45
C VAL A 157 12.19 0.25 0.94
N PRO A 158 10.90 0.13 0.57
CA PRO A 158 10.38 -1.14 0.08
C PRO A 158 10.97 -1.54 -1.28
N MET A 159 11.20 -0.59 -2.18
CA MET A 159 11.86 -0.87 -3.46
C MET A 159 13.27 -1.45 -3.26
N GLY A 160 14.03 -0.92 -2.31
CA GLY A 160 15.36 -1.40 -1.96
C GLY A 160 15.34 -2.82 -1.40
N ILE A 161 14.34 -3.17 -0.58
CA ILE A 161 14.18 -4.55 -0.07
C ILE A 161 13.81 -5.52 -1.20
N ILE A 162 12.92 -5.11 -2.12
CA ILE A 162 12.57 -5.93 -3.29
C ILE A 162 13.81 -6.19 -4.15
N ILE A 163 14.53 -5.13 -4.53
CA ILE A 163 15.75 -5.24 -5.35
C ILE A 163 16.81 -6.07 -4.61
N GLY A 164 17.03 -5.82 -3.33
CA GLY A 164 17.97 -6.58 -2.52
C GLY A 164 17.63 -8.07 -2.46
N THR A 165 16.36 -8.41 -2.32
CA THR A 165 15.90 -9.81 -2.33
C THR A 165 16.05 -10.45 -3.71
N LEU A 166 15.83 -9.72 -4.80
CA LEU A 166 16.02 -10.22 -6.16
C LEU A 166 17.50 -10.48 -6.49
N ILE A 167 18.42 -9.67 -5.96
CA ILE A 167 19.87 -9.79 -6.23
C ILE A 167 20.52 -10.82 -5.29
N PHE A 168 20.19 -10.78 -4.00
CA PHE A 168 20.88 -11.53 -2.95
C PHE A 168 20.06 -12.70 -2.37
N GLY A 169 18.83 -12.89 -2.84
CA GLY A 169 17.92 -13.92 -2.35
C GLY A 169 17.31 -13.61 -0.98
N PHE A 170 16.59 -14.59 -0.43
CA PHE A 170 15.90 -14.50 0.87
C PHE A 170 16.83 -14.65 2.09
N ASP A 171 18.12 -14.91 1.87
CA ASP A 171 19.13 -15.07 2.93
C ASP A 171 20.06 -13.84 3.04
N ASN A 172 19.57 -12.69 2.58
CA ASN A 172 20.33 -11.45 2.58
C ASN A 172 20.48 -10.85 3.99
N ALA A 173 21.43 -9.92 4.14
CA ALA A 173 21.79 -9.33 5.45
C ALA A 173 20.60 -8.65 6.16
N ILE A 174 19.66 -8.05 5.42
CA ILE A 174 18.49 -7.40 6.00
C ILE A 174 17.56 -8.45 6.62
N ILE A 175 17.25 -9.50 5.87
CA ILE A 175 16.37 -10.59 6.35
C ILE A 175 17.02 -11.33 7.52
N ARG A 176 18.34 -11.58 7.49
CA ARG A 176 19.06 -12.20 8.63
C ARG A 176 19.01 -11.34 9.90
N SER A 177 19.05 -10.01 9.76
CA SER A 177 19.03 -9.07 10.88
C SER A 177 17.62 -8.86 11.46
N LEU A 178 16.62 -8.69 10.60
CA LEU A 178 15.25 -8.35 11.00
C LEU A 178 14.33 -9.58 11.15
N GLY A 179 14.77 -10.73 10.66
CA GLY A 179 13.90 -11.86 10.36
C GLY A 179 13.03 -11.62 9.13
N LEU A 180 12.48 -12.71 8.58
CA LEU A 180 11.62 -12.65 7.39
C LEU A 180 10.36 -11.81 7.64
N GLY A 181 9.79 -11.90 8.84
CA GLY A 181 8.63 -11.12 9.26
C GLY A 181 8.91 -9.63 9.42
N GLY A 182 10.10 -9.30 9.96
CA GLY A 182 10.53 -7.90 10.08
C GLY A 182 10.79 -7.26 8.71
N ALA A 183 11.43 -8.00 7.80
CA ALA A 183 11.69 -7.52 6.44
C ALA A 183 10.39 -7.27 5.65
N GLU A 184 9.38 -8.14 5.77
CA GLU A 184 8.09 -7.93 5.10
C GLU A 184 7.31 -6.75 5.68
N ARG A 185 7.38 -6.50 7.00
CA ARG A 185 6.81 -5.27 7.58
C ARG A 185 7.48 -4.02 7.06
N LEU A 186 8.80 -4.06 6.85
CA LEU A 186 9.54 -2.96 6.26
C LEU A 186 9.25 -2.78 4.75
N LEU A 187 8.69 -3.80 4.09
CA LEU A 187 8.04 -3.66 2.78
C LEU A 187 6.66 -2.99 2.89
N ALA A 188 5.81 -3.48 3.79
CA ALA A 188 4.39 -3.10 3.83
C ALA A 188 4.13 -1.75 4.52
N TYR A 189 4.73 -1.50 5.69
CA TYR A 189 4.36 -0.39 6.56
C TYR A 189 4.73 0.98 5.97
N PRO A 190 5.90 1.19 5.31
CA PRO A 190 6.17 2.45 4.63
C PRO A 190 5.10 2.79 3.58
N LEU A 191 4.63 1.81 2.82
CA LEU A 191 3.57 1.99 1.83
C LEU A 191 2.24 2.35 2.50
N LEU A 192 1.85 1.62 3.55
CA LEU A 192 0.59 1.85 4.29
C LEU A 192 0.58 3.22 4.97
N LEU A 193 1.64 3.57 5.69
CA LEU A 193 1.76 4.87 6.36
C LEU A 193 1.74 6.01 5.34
N TYR A 194 2.40 5.84 4.19
CA TYR A 194 2.38 6.84 3.14
C TYR A 194 0.99 7.03 2.52
N ILE A 195 0.25 5.96 2.19
CA ILE A 195 -1.09 6.11 1.61
C ILE A 195 -2.06 6.74 2.61
N ILE A 196 -1.89 6.52 3.92
CA ILE A 196 -2.67 7.19 4.96
C ILE A 196 -2.37 8.68 4.97
N ALA A 197 -1.08 9.05 4.99
CA ALA A 197 -0.65 10.44 4.96
C ALA A 197 -1.09 11.15 3.67
N LEU A 198 -0.93 10.50 2.51
CA LEU A 198 -1.41 11.00 1.22
C LEU A 198 -2.93 11.13 1.21
N GLY A 199 -3.66 10.18 1.80
CA GLY A 199 -5.11 10.21 1.91
C GLY A 199 -5.59 11.43 2.70
N GLY A 200 -5.00 11.67 3.87
CA GLY A 200 -5.24 12.87 4.67
C GLY A 200 -4.92 14.15 3.90
N TYR A 201 -3.76 14.19 3.23
CA TYR A 201 -3.32 15.33 2.42
C TYR A 201 -4.26 15.65 1.24
N LEU A 202 -4.75 14.63 0.54
CA LEU A 202 -5.71 14.82 -0.56
C LEU A 202 -7.09 15.24 -0.03
N SER A 203 -7.46 14.80 1.17
CA SER A 203 -8.73 15.17 1.80
C SER A 203 -8.82 16.64 2.22
N SER A 204 -7.68 17.28 2.52
CA SER A 204 -7.63 18.71 2.90
C SER A 204 -7.41 19.66 1.72
N ARG A 205 -7.11 19.14 0.53
CA ARG A 205 -6.64 19.93 -0.64
C ARG A 205 -7.65 20.94 -1.23
N GLY A 206 -8.89 20.99 -0.74
CA GLY A 206 -9.93 21.93 -1.20
C GLY A 206 -10.14 23.18 -0.34
N GLU A 207 -9.82 23.12 0.96
CA GLU A 207 -10.17 24.18 1.92
C GLU A 207 -8.99 25.09 2.26
N ASP A 208 -7.78 24.52 2.37
CA ASP A 208 -6.59 25.25 2.86
C ASP A 208 -5.74 25.88 1.74
N TRP A 209 -5.98 25.52 0.47
CA TRP A 209 -5.12 25.90 -0.66
C TRP A 209 -5.59 27.12 -1.43
N VAL A 210 -6.80 27.60 -1.13
CA VAL A 210 -7.38 28.82 -1.72
C VAL A 210 -6.88 30.09 -1.00
N LYS A 211 -6.05 29.95 0.04
CA LYS A 211 -5.54 31.06 0.86
C LYS A 211 -4.02 31.25 0.79
N ILE A 212 -3.43 31.19 -0.40
CA ILE A 212 -2.10 31.77 -0.66
C ILE A 212 -2.16 32.59 -1.95
#